data_AF-A0A1H8Z288-F1
#
_entry.id   AF-A0A1H8Z288-F1
#
_cell.length_a   1.000
_cell.length_b   1.000
_cell.length_c   1.000
_cell.angle_alpha   90.00
_cell.angle_beta   90.00
_cell.angle_gamma   90.00
#
_symmetry.space_group_name_H-M   'P 1'
#
loop_
_entity.id
_entity.type
_entity.pdbx_description
1 polymer ?
#
loop_
_entity_poly.entity_id
_entity_poly.type
_entity_poly.pdbx_seq_one_letter_code
_entity_poly.pdbx_strand_id
1 'polypeptide(L)' 'MTRSQERYDIQRKQRAKRVAKLRSAGLTVKETALEVGCGREQVRALQLLGERLLSLDENKP' A
#
# COMPACT_ATOMS: atom_id res chain seq x y z
N MET A 1 7.32 21.15 7.72
CA MET A 1 6.71 19.81 7.95
C MET A 1 7.21 19.30 9.29
N THR A 2 6.33 18.86 10.19
CA THR A 2 6.73 18.31 11.50
C THR A 2 7.20 16.86 11.33
N ARG A 3 8.19 16.42 12.12
CA ARG A 3 8.73 15.04 12.08
C ARG A 3 7.66 13.95 12.20
N SER A 4 6.51 14.26 12.82
CA SER A 4 5.38 13.34 12.99
C SER A 4 4.59 13.11 11.69
N GLN A 5 4.46 14.14 10.84
CA GLN A 5 3.75 14.04 9.56
C GLN A 5 4.49 13.10 8.59
N GLU A 6 5.82 13.24 8.54
CA GLU A 6 6.67 12.46 7.64
C GLU A 6 6.63 10.96 7.96
N ARG A 7 6.66 10.60 9.25
CA ARG A 7 6.54 9.19 9.69
C ARG A 7 5.19 8.59 9.32
N TYR A 8 4.12 9.37 9.43
CA TYR A 8 2.78 8.94 9.09
C TYR A 8 2.64 8.66 7.58
N ASP A 9 3.21 9.53 6.75
CA ASP A 9 3.23 9.34 5.30
C ASP A 9 4.07 8.13 4.88
N ILE A 10 5.20 7.88 5.54
CA ILE A 10 6.03 6.69 5.28
C ILE A 10 5.24 5.41 5.56
N GLN A 11 4.56 5.32 6.72
CA GLN A 11 3.78 4.13 7.07
C GLN A 11 2.62 3.90 6.10
N ARG A 12 1.89 4.95 5.70
CA ARG A 12 0.82 4.84 4.71
C ARG A 12 1.34 4.36 3.36
N LYS A 13 2.48 4.90 2.89
CA LYS A 13 3.11 4.47 1.63
C LYS A 13 3.56 3.01 1.68
N GLN A 14 4.20 2.59 2.77
CA GLN A 14 4.60 1.19 2.95
C GLN A 14 3.39 0.25 2.95
N ARG A 15 2.32 0.64 3.63
CA ARG A 15 1.07 -0.13 3.67
C ARG A 15 0.46 -0.29 2.29
N ALA A 16 0.39 0.78 1.50
CA ALA A 16 -0.11 0.74 0.12
C ALA A 16 0.74 -0.19 -0.77
N LYS A 17 2.08 -0.08 -0.69
CA LYS A 17 2.99 -0.99 -1.40
C LYS A 17 2.77 -2.46 -1.01
N ARG A 18 2.55 -2.75 0.28
CA ARG A 18 2.28 -4.11 0.75
C ARG A 18 0.96 -4.64 0.20
N VAL A 19 -0.10 -3.84 0.20
CA VAL A 19 -1.40 -4.22 -0.42
C VAL A 19 -1.23 -4.55 -1.90
N ALA A 20 -0.54 -3.70 -2.68
CA ALA A 20 -0.32 -3.94 -4.10
C ALA A 20 0.45 -5.25 -4.36
N LYS A 21 1.51 -5.52 -3.59
CA LYS A 21 2.27 -6.78 -3.70
C LYS A 21 1.42 -8.01 -3.40
N LEU A 22 0.63 -7.99 -2.34
CA LEU A 22 -0.24 -9.11 -1.95
C LEU A 22 -1.32 -9.38 -3.01
N ARG A 23 -1.91 -8.31 -3.57
CA ARG A 23 -2.90 -8.43 -4.64
C ARG A 23 -2.29 -8.94 -5.94
N SER A 24 -1.09 -8.49 -6.28
CA SER A 24 -0.33 -9.02 -7.43
C SER A 24 0.07 -10.49 -7.25
N ALA A 25 0.28 -10.94 -6.00
CA ALA A 25 0.53 -12.34 -5.68
C ALA A 25 -0.74 -13.22 -5.72
N GLY A 26 -1.90 -12.65 -6.05
CA GLY A 26 -3.16 -13.37 -6.22
C GLY A 26 -4.01 -13.51 -4.95
N LEU A 27 -3.62 -12.94 -3.81
CA LEU A 27 -4.44 -12.97 -2.60
C LEU A 27 -5.75 -12.25 -2.81
N THR A 28 -6.85 -12.76 -2.24
CA THR A 28 -8.15 -12.11 -2.32
C THR A 28 -8.19 -10.79 -1.53
N VAL A 29 -9.22 -9.96 -1.79
CA VAL A 29 -9.44 -8.72 -1.04
C VAL A 29 -9.61 -8.98 0.46
N LYS A 30 -10.27 -10.08 0.83
CA LYS A 30 -10.49 -10.46 2.23
C LYS A 30 -9.19 -10.83 2.93
N GLU A 31 -8.38 -11.69 2.32
CA GLU A 31 -7.08 -12.10 2.88
C GLU A 31 -6.12 -10.92 2.97
N THR A 32 -6.07 -10.08 1.93
CA THR A 32 -5.24 -8.87 1.92
C THR A 32 -5.65 -7.89 3.04
N ALA A 33 -6.96 -7.71 3.25
CA ALA A 33 -7.47 -6.86 4.32
C ALA A 33 -7.05 -7.34 5.71
N LEU A 34 -7.11 -8.66 5.94
CA LEU A 34 -6.68 -9.29 7.20
C LEU A 34 -5.17 -9.17 7.41
N GLU A 35 -4.38 -9.50 6.40
CA GLU A 35 -2.91 -9.46 6.44
C GLU A 35 -2.36 -8.05 6.72
N VAL A 36 -3.03 -7.02 6.18
CA VAL A 36 -2.59 -5.62 6.31
C VAL A 36 -3.25 -4.90 7.48
N GLY A 37 -4.33 -5.46 8.04
CA GLY A 37 -5.13 -4.85 9.11
C GLY A 37 -5.87 -3.59 8.65
N CYS A 38 -6.61 -3.68 7.54
CA CYS A 38 -7.40 -2.57 7.00
C CYS A 38 -8.82 -2.99 6.59
N GLY A 39 -9.71 -2.02 6.38
CA GLY A 39 -11.07 -2.27 5.91
C GLY A 39 -11.08 -2.79 4.47
N ARG A 40 -12.06 -3.64 4.12
CA ARG A 40 -12.16 -4.22 2.77
C ARG A 40 -12.36 -3.13 1.70
N GLU A 41 -13.14 -2.09 2.01
CA GLU A 41 -13.32 -0.94 1.12
C GLU A 41 -12.01 -0.18 0.85
N GLN A 42 -11.05 -0.24 1.78
CA GLN A 42 -9.77 0.47 1.65
C GLN A 42 -8.77 -0.26 0.75
N VAL A 43 -8.91 -1.58 0.59
CA VAL A 43 -7.96 -2.42 -0.15
C VAL A 43 -7.80 -1.93 -1.59
N ARG A 44 -8.90 -1.60 -2.28
CA ARG A 44 -8.82 -1.16 -3.69
C ARG A 44 -8.08 0.18 -3.83
N ALA A 45 -8.35 1.13 -2.93
CA ALA A 45 -7.66 2.41 -2.95
C ALA A 45 -6.16 2.26 -2.62
N LEU A 46 -5.82 1.43 -1.62
CA LEU A 46 -4.44 1.13 -1.25
C LEU A 46 -3.70 0.35 -2.35
N GLN A 47 -4.38 -0.53 -3.07
CA GLN A 47 -3.83 -1.25 -4.20
C GLN A 47 -3.42 -0.27 -5.32
N LEU A 48 -4.33 0.60 -5.77
CA LEU A 48 -4.04 1.59 -6.82
C LEU A 48 -2.90 2.54 -6.44
N LEU A 49 -2.92 3.03 -5.19
CA LEU A 49 -1.83 3.86 -4.67
C LEU A 49 -0.50 3.08 -4.63
N GLY A 50 -0.55 1.82 -4.18
CA GLY A 50 0.61 0.96 -4.09
C GLY A 50 1.23 0.64 -5.45
N GLU A 51 0.42 0.31 -6.45
CA GLU A 51 0.85 0.09 -7.84
C GLU A 51 1.56 1.34 -8.39
N ARG A 52 0.99 2.53 -8.16
CA ARG A 52 1.62 3.78 -8.58
C ARG A 52 2.95 4.03 -7.87
N LEU A 53 3.01 3.78 -6.57
CA LEU A 53 4.24 3.95 -5.78
C LEU A 53 5.33 2.97 -6.19
N LEU A 54 4.98 1.70 -6.47
CA LEU A 54 5.94 0.70 -6.93
C LEU A 54 6.51 1.07 -8.30
N SER A 55 5.66 1.47 -9.24
CA SER A 55 6.10 1.94 -10.55
C SER A 55 7.03 3.14 -10.47
N LEU A 56 6.83 4.05 -9.51
CA LEU A 56 7.73 5.20 -9.30
C LEU A 56 9.07 4.82 -8.66
N ASP A 57 9.11 3.79 -7.82
CA ASP A 57 10.36 3.27 -7.25
C ASP A 57 11.19 2.51 -8.29
N GLU A 58 10.54 1.74 -9.18
CA GLU A 58 11.21 1.01 -10.26
C GLU A 58 11.78 1.93 -11.34
N ASN A 59 11.22 3.14 -11.50
CA ASN A 59 11.66 4.14 -12.46
C ASN A 59 12.65 5.17 -11.88
N LYS A 60 13.26 4.89 -10.72
CA LYS A 60 14.39 5.68 -10.25
C LYS A 60 15.66 5.22 -10.98
N PRO A 61 16.41 6.13 -11.63
CA PRO A 61 17.68 5.82 -12.28
C PRO A 61 18.75 5.37 -11.29
#